data_AF-A0A524AWG5-F1
#
_entry.id   AF-A0A524AWG5-F1
#
_cell.length_a   1.000
_cell.length_b   1.000
_cell.length_c   1.000
_cell.angle_alpha   90.00
_cell.angle_beta   90.00
_cell.angle_gamma   90.00
#
_symmetry.space_group_name_H-M   'P 1'
#
loop_
_entity.id
_entity.type
_entity.pdbx_description
1 polymer ?
#
loop_
_entity_poly.entity_id
_entity_poly.type
_entity_poly.pdbx_seq_one_letter_code
_entity_poly.pdbx_strand_id
1 'polypeptide(L)'
;MKETIDWAEFQRQMGYTDEELAMFRANPKAVRLLERVDKMAEWDIIAEVMEAPGCANHKPGDKIILSPLGLLRAHKGPETICVHALPPLSVAVAVIQERLCSDLDPEPYMFDRLSCLDAGVRCGGWGQAIFKIYPVRRSEGQAT
;
A
#
# COMPACT_ATOMS: atom_id res chain seq x y z
N MET A 1 7.83 9.35 -21.11
CA MET A 1 8.90 10.36 -21.23
C MET A 1 9.40 10.62 -19.83
N LYS A 2 10.71 10.64 -19.58
CA LYS A 2 11.23 11.00 -18.25
C LYS A 2 10.95 12.49 -18.04
N GLU A 3 9.95 12.83 -17.24
CA GLU A 3 9.91 14.16 -16.64
C GLU A 3 11.17 14.27 -15.78
N THR A 4 12.05 15.18 -16.16
CA THR A 4 13.25 15.51 -15.39
C THR A 4 12.80 15.97 -14.01
N ILE A 5 13.23 15.26 -12.96
CA ILE A 5 12.95 15.60 -11.57
C ILE A 5 13.37 17.06 -11.34
N ASP A 6 12.41 17.91 -10.95
CA ASP A 6 12.71 19.25 -10.45
C ASP A 6 13.25 19.14 -9.03
N TRP A 7 14.58 19.11 -8.91
CA TRP A 7 15.25 18.95 -7.63
C TRP A 7 15.05 20.13 -6.68
N ALA A 8 14.84 21.34 -7.20
CA ALA A 8 14.62 22.52 -6.38
C ALA A 8 13.22 22.48 -5.74
N GLU A 9 12.21 22.14 -6.55
CA GLU A 9 10.85 21.95 -6.04
C GLU A 9 10.77 20.74 -5.10
N PHE A 10 11.40 19.62 -5.44
CA PHE A 10 11.45 18.44 -4.56
C PHE A 10 12.11 18.77 -3.21
N GLN A 11 13.25 19.45 -3.20
CA GLN A 11 13.92 19.88 -1.97
C GLN A 11 13.01 20.77 -1.12
N ARG A 12 12.30 21.72 -1.75
CA ARG A 12 11.35 22.61 -1.08
C ARG A 12 10.17 21.85 -0.47
N GLN A 13 9.60 20.88 -1.19
CA GLN A 13 8.48 20.07 -0.71
C GLN A 13 8.88 19.16 0.46
N MET A 14 10.08 18.59 0.41
CA MET A 14 10.59 17.71 1.47
C MET A 14 11.13 18.47 2.68
N GLY A 15 11.43 19.77 2.53
CA GLY A 15 12.07 20.57 3.57
C GLY A 15 13.53 20.18 3.81
N TYR A 16 14.20 19.62 2.80
CA TYR A 16 15.58 19.14 2.91
C TYR A 16 16.60 20.29 2.91
N THR A 17 17.60 20.17 3.76
CA THR A 17 18.88 20.86 3.61
C THR A 17 19.62 20.40 2.34
N ASP A 18 20.62 21.16 1.91
CA ASP A 18 21.45 20.78 0.76
C ASP A 18 22.19 19.46 0.99
N GLU A 19 22.60 19.18 2.24
CA GLU A 19 23.25 17.93 2.64
C GLU A 19 22.28 16.74 2.53
N GLU A 20 21.05 16.88 3.04
CA GLU A 20 20.02 15.83 2.93
C GLU A 20 19.63 15.57 1.47
N LEU A 21 19.52 16.62 0.65
CA LEU A 21 19.28 16.46 -0.78
C LEU A 21 20.44 15.71 -1.45
N ALA A 22 21.69 16.02 -1.10
CA ALA A 22 22.86 15.31 -1.62
C ALA A 22 22.84 13.82 -1.21
N MET A 23 22.50 13.51 0.04
CA MET A 23 22.32 12.13 0.53
C MET A 23 21.23 11.39 -0.26
N PHE A 24 20.08 12.04 -0.49
CA PHE A 24 18.98 11.46 -1.25
C PHE A 24 19.40 11.15 -2.70
N ARG A 25 20.04 12.11 -3.37
CA ARG A 25 20.52 11.97 -4.76
C ARG A 25 21.60 10.91 -4.91
N ALA A 26 22.42 10.70 -3.88
CA ALA A 26 23.44 9.64 -3.85
C ALA A 26 22.85 8.24 -3.65
N ASN A 27 21.59 8.12 -3.22
CA ASN A 27 20.91 6.83 -3.04
C ASN A 27 20.12 6.44 -4.30
N PRO A 28 20.64 5.53 -5.16
CA PRO A 28 19.96 5.15 -6.40
C PRO A 28 18.60 4.51 -6.17
N LYS A 29 18.35 3.88 -5.01
CA LYS A 29 17.04 3.29 -4.68
C LYS A 29 15.99 4.38 -4.41
N ALA A 30 16.38 5.45 -3.71
CA ALA A 30 15.49 6.57 -3.41
C ALA A 30 15.15 7.37 -4.68
N VAL A 31 16.16 7.61 -5.52
CA VAL A 31 15.95 8.26 -6.83
C VAL A 31 15.04 7.42 -7.72
N ARG A 32 15.24 6.09 -7.77
CA ARG A 32 14.37 5.17 -8.53
C ARG A 32 12.92 5.22 -8.03
N LEU A 33 12.72 5.23 -6.72
CA LEU A 33 11.38 5.36 -6.12
C LEU A 33 10.71 6.66 -6.57
N LEU A 34 11.44 7.78 -6.48
CA LEU A 34 10.96 9.10 -6.90
C LEU A 34 10.58 9.14 -8.39
N GLU A 35 11.42 8.58 -9.27
CA GLU A 35 11.14 8.48 -10.71
C GLU A 35 9.90 7.63 -11.05
N ARG A 36 9.32 6.90 -10.10
CA ARG A 36 8.17 5.99 -10.32
C ARG A 36 6.93 6.38 -9.52
N VAL A 37 6.94 7.53 -8.84
CA VAL A 37 5.80 8.01 -8.05
C VAL A 37 4.53 8.12 -8.89
N ASP A 38 4.59 8.74 -10.07
CA ASP A 38 3.41 8.91 -10.92
C ASP A 38 2.84 7.57 -11.40
N LYS A 39 3.72 6.67 -11.84
CA LYS A 39 3.33 5.31 -12.22
C LYS A 39 2.66 4.57 -11.06
N MET A 40 3.16 4.71 -9.84
CA MET A 40 2.52 4.11 -8.66
C MET A 40 1.19 4.78 -8.30
N ALA A 41 1.05 6.09 -8.54
CA ALA A 41 -0.15 6.85 -8.22
C ALA A 41 -1.37 6.44 -9.07
N GLU A 42 -1.14 5.77 -10.21
CA GLU A 42 -2.16 5.17 -11.07
C GLU A 42 -2.85 3.94 -10.46
N TRP A 43 -2.27 3.34 -9.41
CA TRP A 43 -2.75 2.10 -8.82
C TRP A 43 -3.26 2.29 -7.39
N ASP A 44 -4.26 1.48 -7.05
CA ASP A 44 -4.67 1.19 -5.69
C ASP A 44 -4.40 -0.29 -5.39
N ILE A 45 -4.19 -0.62 -4.11
CA ILE A 45 -4.07 -1.97 -3.60
C ILE A 45 -5.30 -2.21 -2.74
N ILE A 46 -6.13 -3.18 -3.14
CA ILE A 46 -7.34 -3.55 -2.43
C ILE A 46 -7.03 -4.71 -1.51
N ALA A 47 -7.36 -4.56 -0.23
CA ALA A 47 -7.44 -5.65 0.73
C ALA A 47 -8.91 -5.92 1.03
N GLU A 48 -9.48 -6.88 0.32
CA GLU A 48 -10.88 -7.29 0.47
C GLU A 48 -11.01 -8.33 1.58
N VAL A 49 -11.87 -8.07 2.56
CA VAL A 49 -12.14 -9.01 3.65
C VAL A 49 -12.89 -10.22 3.08
N MET A 50 -12.28 -11.38 3.13
CA MET A 50 -12.88 -12.65 2.71
C MET A 50 -13.65 -13.29 3.86
N GLU A 51 -13.02 -13.30 5.04
CA GLU A 51 -13.54 -13.93 6.26
C GLU A 51 -13.22 -13.04 7.45
N ALA A 52 -14.12 -12.97 8.43
CA ALA A 52 -13.93 -12.15 9.62
C ALA A 52 -14.51 -12.78 10.92
N PRO A 53 -14.33 -14.10 11.18
CA PRO A 53 -14.90 -14.72 12.38
C PRO A 53 -14.43 -14.05 13.67
N GLY A 54 -15.38 -13.60 14.49
CA GLY A 54 -15.09 -12.92 15.75
C GLY A 54 -14.46 -11.53 15.60
N CYS A 55 -14.37 -10.96 14.39
CA CYS A 55 -13.91 -9.60 14.20
C CYS A 55 -15.04 -8.61 14.54
N ALA A 56 -14.78 -7.67 15.44
CA ALA A 56 -15.76 -6.65 15.83
C ALA A 56 -15.83 -5.46 14.86
N ASN A 57 -14.83 -5.28 13.99
CA ASN A 57 -14.67 -4.06 13.17
C ASN A 57 -14.92 -4.27 11.67
N HIS A 58 -14.64 -5.47 11.15
CA HIS A 58 -14.68 -5.75 9.72
C HIS A 58 -15.61 -6.90 9.41
N LYS A 59 -16.22 -6.88 8.22
CA LYS A 59 -17.09 -7.95 7.70
C LYS A 59 -16.68 -8.35 6.28
N PRO A 60 -17.02 -9.59 5.83
CA PRO A 60 -16.77 -10.00 4.45
C PRO A 60 -17.29 -8.98 3.43
N GLY A 61 -16.47 -8.69 2.41
CA GLY A 61 -16.74 -7.69 1.37
C GLY A 61 -16.26 -6.27 1.68
N ASP A 62 -15.87 -5.95 2.93
CA ASP A 62 -15.22 -4.68 3.24
C ASP A 62 -13.89 -4.57 2.47
N LYS A 63 -13.61 -3.37 1.95
CA LYS A 63 -12.39 -3.10 1.16
C LYS A 63 -11.54 -2.03 1.82
N ILE A 64 -10.37 -2.44 2.32
CA ILE A 64 -9.34 -1.51 2.78
C ILE A 64 -8.51 -1.13 1.56
N ILE A 65 -8.42 0.17 1.27
CA ILE A 65 -7.77 0.67 0.07
C ILE A 65 -6.44 1.34 0.43
N LEU A 66 -5.35 0.82 -0.13
CA LEU A 66 -3.99 1.29 0.07
C LEU A 66 -3.42 1.81 -1.26
N SER A 67 -2.37 2.62 -1.19
CA SER A 67 -1.57 3.01 -2.35
C SER A 67 -0.21 2.30 -2.33
N PRO A 68 0.39 1.98 -3.49
CA PRO A 68 1.78 1.53 -3.55
C PRO A 68 2.79 2.54 -2.98
N LEU A 69 2.38 3.79 -2.71
CA LEU A 69 3.17 4.79 -1.99
C LEU A 69 3.14 4.63 -0.46
N GLY A 70 2.53 3.56 0.07
CA GLY A 70 2.47 3.33 1.52
C GLY A 70 1.36 4.10 2.23
N LEU A 71 0.38 4.62 1.49
CA LEU A 71 -0.69 5.47 2.04
C LEU A 71 -1.99 4.68 2.19
N LEU A 72 -2.68 4.88 3.31
CA LEU A 72 -4.03 4.37 3.54
C LEU A 72 -5.08 5.37 3.04
N ARG A 73 -6.00 4.93 2.18
CA ARG A 73 -7.14 5.74 1.75
C ARG A 73 -8.32 5.60 2.72
N ALA A 74 -8.12 6.09 3.94
CA ALA A 74 -9.09 5.94 5.03
C ALA A 74 -10.51 6.47 4.70
N HIS A 75 -10.64 7.40 3.75
CA HIS A 75 -11.93 7.98 3.34
C HIS A 75 -12.70 7.18 2.28
N LYS A 76 -12.16 6.07 1.75
CA LYS A 76 -12.79 5.28 0.68
C LYS A 76 -13.20 3.85 1.09
N GLY A 77 -13.02 3.50 2.36
CA GLY A 77 -13.26 2.17 2.89
C GLY A 77 -14.12 2.19 4.16
N PRO A 78 -13.97 1.19 5.04
CA PRO A 78 -14.60 1.19 6.36
C PRO A 78 -14.31 2.48 7.15
N GLU A 79 -15.29 2.97 7.89
CA GLU A 79 -15.17 4.17 8.74
C GLU A 79 -13.99 4.07 9.72
N THR A 80 -13.81 2.89 10.30
CA THR A 80 -12.70 2.55 11.18
C THR A 80 -11.93 1.37 10.63
N ILE A 81 -10.60 1.42 10.73
CA ILE A 81 -9.73 0.31 10.32
C ILE A 81 -8.94 -0.14 11.54
N CYS A 82 -9.16 -1.40 11.95
CA CYS A 82 -8.37 -2.00 13.02
C CYS A 82 -6.88 -1.97 12.69
N VAL A 83 -6.07 -1.40 13.58
CA VAL A 83 -4.61 -1.29 13.39
C VAL A 83 -3.93 -2.64 13.21
N HIS A 84 -4.48 -3.73 13.76
CA HIS A 84 -3.94 -5.09 13.59
C HIS A 84 -4.10 -5.66 12.17
N ALA A 85 -4.91 -5.03 11.32
CA ALA A 85 -4.95 -5.34 9.90
C ALA A 85 -3.75 -4.74 9.16
N LEU A 86 -3.19 -3.60 9.60
CA LEU A 86 -2.22 -2.84 8.81
C LEU A 86 -0.84 -3.50 8.65
N PRO A 87 -0.22 -4.12 9.68
CA PRO A 87 1.10 -4.74 9.55
C PRO A 87 1.21 -5.82 8.46
N PRO A 88 0.30 -6.80 8.34
CA PRO A 88 0.36 -7.75 7.24
C PRO A 88 0.09 -7.06 5.89
N LEU A 89 -0.82 -6.09 5.85
CA LEU A 89 -1.11 -5.35 4.61
C LEU A 89 0.07 -4.50 4.12
N SER A 90 0.91 -3.98 5.03
CA SER A 90 2.12 -3.23 4.65
C SER A 90 3.15 -4.12 3.95
N VAL A 91 3.20 -5.42 4.26
CA VAL A 91 4.03 -6.40 3.54
C VAL A 91 3.57 -6.52 2.09
N ALA A 92 2.26 -6.62 1.86
CA ALA A 92 1.73 -6.65 0.50
C ALA A 92 2.01 -5.35 -0.27
N VAL A 93 1.91 -4.20 0.39
CA VAL A 93 2.30 -2.91 -0.19
C VAL A 93 3.76 -2.91 -0.61
N ALA A 94 4.68 -3.37 0.24
CA ALA A 94 6.11 -3.42 -0.09
C ALA A 94 6.40 -4.33 -1.30
N VAL A 95 5.72 -5.48 -1.41
CA VAL A 95 5.87 -6.38 -2.55
C VAL A 95 5.40 -5.73 -3.85
N ILE A 96 4.19 -5.16 -3.86
CA ILE A 96 3.61 -4.53 -5.05
C ILE A 96 4.42 -3.27 -5.44
N GLN A 97 4.86 -2.49 -4.44
CA GLN A 97 5.72 -1.32 -4.64
C GLN A 97 7.03 -1.71 -5.35
N GLU A 98 7.72 -2.75 -4.89
CA GLU A 98 8.99 -3.17 -5.51
C GLU A 98 8.78 -3.66 -6.95
N ARG A 99 7.68 -4.37 -7.23
CA ARG A 99 7.33 -4.78 -8.60
C ARG A 99 7.11 -3.57 -9.52
N LEU A 100 6.28 -2.62 -9.09
CA LEU A 100 6.01 -1.40 -9.86
C LEU A 100 7.28 -0.56 -10.07
N CYS A 101 8.13 -0.44 -9.04
CA CYS A 101 9.42 0.24 -9.12
C CYS A 101 10.43 -0.48 -10.03
N SER A 102 10.28 -1.79 -10.22
CA SER A 102 11.09 -2.62 -11.11
C SER A 102 10.51 -2.72 -12.51
N ASP A 103 9.50 -1.90 -12.83
CA ASP A 103 8.78 -1.89 -14.10
C ASP A 103 8.15 -3.25 -14.48
N LEU A 104 7.84 -4.07 -13.47
CA LEU A 104 7.10 -5.31 -13.63
C LEU A 104 5.59 -5.08 -13.54
N ASP A 105 4.83 -6.04 -14.05
CA ASP A 105 3.40 -6.14 -13.76
C ASP A 105 3.20 -6.28 -12.23
N PRO A 106 2.23 -5.58 -11.61
CA PRO A 106 2.04 -5.65 -10.16
C PRO A 106 1.56 -7.04 -9.71
N GLU A 107 1.17 -7.92 -10.63
CA GLU A 107 0.93 -9.36 -10.46
C GLU A 107 1.89 -10.20 -11.34
N PRO A 108 2.01 -11.52 -11.12
CA PRO A 108 1.59 -12.26 -9.92
C PRO A 108 2.56 -12.06 -8.74
N TYR A 109 2.11 -12.39 -7.54
CA TYR A 109 2.94 -12.50 -6.33
C TYR A 109 2.51 -13.72 -5.50
N MET A 110 3.41 -14.16 -4.63
CA MET A 110 3.29 -15.46 -3.96
C MET A 110 2.15 -15.52 -2.94
N PHE A 111 1.90 -14.42 -2.21
CA PHE A 111 0.91 -14.36 -1.15
C PHE A 111 -0.13 -13.29 -1.47
N ASP A 112 -1.29 -13.72 -1.95
CA ASP A 112 -2.47 -12.88 -2.20
C ASP A 112 -3.50 -12.95 -1.06
N ARG A 113 -3.23 -13.75 -0.03
CA ARG A 113 -4.08 -13.92 1.15
C ARG A 113 -3.27 -13.72 2.41
N LEU A 114 -3.76 -12.85 3.28
CA LEU A 114 -3.11 -12.51 4.54
C LEU A 114 -4.14 -12.46 5.66
N SER A 115 -3.77 -12.92 6.86
CA SER A 115 -4.55 -12.69 8.06
C SER A 115 -4.15 -11.38 8.72
N CYS A 116 -5.03 -10.77 9.51
CA CYS A 116 -4.63 -9.78 10.51
C CYS A 116 -3.70 -10.41 11.57
N LEU A 117 -3.15 -9.59 12.48
CA LEU A 117 -2.25 -10.08 13.53
C LEU A 117 -2.93 -10.87 14.65
N ASP A 118 -4.26 -10.84 14.77
CA ASP A 118 -4.96 -11.63 15.78
C ASP A 118 -4.99 -13.11 15.38
N ALA A 119 -4.60 -13.97 16.33
CA ALA A 119 -4.50 -15.41 16.13
C ALA A 119 -5.87 -16.11 16.07
N GLY A 120 -6.94 -15.42 16.44
CA GLY A 120 -8.29 -15.95 16.49
C GLY A 120 -8.59 -16.75 17.76
N VAL A 121 -9.89 -16.93 18.04
CA VAL A 121 -10.39 -17.52 19.30
C VAL A 121 -9.84 -18.91 19.59
N ARG A 122 -9.57 -19.73 18.56
CA ARG A 122 -9.03 -21.09 18.73
C ARG A 122 -7.58 -21.11 19.20
N CYS A 123 -6.89 -19.97 19.12
CA CYS A 123 -5.51 -19.79 19.54
C CYS A 123 -5.38 -18.80 20.73
N GLY A 124 -6.49 -18.50 21.42
CA GLY A 124 -6.50 -17.57 22.55
C GLY A 124 -6.58 -16.08 22.16
N GLY A 125 -6.80 -15.78 20.88
CA GLY A 125 -7.08 -14.44 20.38
C GLY A 125 -8.56 -14.06 20.49
N TRP A 126 -8.93 -12.88 19.98
CA TRP A 126 -10.34 -12.44 19.97
C TRP A 126 -11.04 -12.93 18.72
N GLY A 127 -10.50 -12.58 17.56
CA GLY A 127 -11.11 -12.87 16.26
C GLY A 127 -10.05 -12.88 15.16
N GLN A 128 -10.45 -13.10 13.92
CA GLN A 128 -9.48 -13.10 12.81
C GLN A 128 -10.14 -12.58 11.55
N ALA A 129 -9.45 -11.70 10.83
CA ALA A 129 -9.84 -11.25 9.50
C ALA A 129 -8.83 -11.77 8.47
N ILE A 130 -9.33 -12.35 7.39
CA ILE A 130 -8.55 -12.83 6.25
C ILE A 130 -8.84 -11.92 5.06
N PHE A 131 -7.80 -11.42 4.43
CA PHE A 131 -7.88 -10.50 3.30
C PHE A 131 -7.43 -11.19 2.02
N LYS A 132 -8.09 -10.90 0.89
CA LYS A 132 -7.54 -11.09 -0.45
C LYS A 132 -6.96 -9.76 -0.93
N ILE A 133 -5.73 -9.80 -1.42
CA ILE A 133 -4.99 -8.61 -1.85
C ILE A 133 -4.86 -8.60 -3.37
N TYR A 134 -5.21 -7.47 -4.00
CA TYR A 134 -5.05 -7.28 -5.45
C TYR A 134 -4.84 -5.81 -5.83
N PRO A 135 -3.93 -5.51 -6.78
CA PRO A 135 -3.79 -4.18 -7.35
C PRO A 135 -4.94 -3.88 -8.33
N VAL A 136 -5.39 -2.63 -8.39
CA VAL A 136 -6.37 -2.14 -9.38
C VAL A 136 -5.91 -0.82 -9.97
N ARG A 137 -6.09 -0.63 -11.27
CA ARG A 137 -5.86 0.68 -11.90
C ARG A 137 -6.98 1.63 -11.52
N ARG A 138 -6.64 2.85 -11.13
CA ARG A 138 -7.61 3.89 -10.75
C ARG A 138 -8.50 4.36 -11.92
N SER A 139 -8.03 4.25 -13.16
CA SER A 139 -8.83 4.55 -14.36
C SER A 139 -9.97 3.56 -14.61
N GLU A 140 -9.97 2.41 -13.94
CA GLU A 140 -10.98 1.35 -14.05
C GLU A 140 -11.87 1.26 -12.79
N GLY A 141 -11.72 2.21 -11.86
CA GLY A 141 -12.29 2.14 -10.51
C GLY A 141 -13.16 3.32 -10.08
N GLN A 142 -13.78 4.05 -11.01
CA GLN A 142 -14.99 4.83 -10.67
C GLN A 142 -16.21 3.93 -10.85
N ALA A 143 -16.38 2.98 -9.93
CA ALA A 143 -17.70 2.47 -9.61
C ALA A 143 -18.08 3.13 -8.27
N THR A 144 -19.10 3.98 -8.37
CA THR A 144 -19.93 4.59 -7.32
C THR A 144 -19.83 3.99 -5.93
#